data_AF-A0A849UUK8-F1
#
_entry.id   AF-A0A849UUK8-F1
#
_cell.length_a   1.000
_cell.length_b   1.000
_cell.length_c   1.000
_cell.angle_alpha   90.00
_cell.angle_beta   90.00
_cell.angle_gamma   90.00
#
_symmetry.space_group_name_H-M   'P 1'
#
loop_
_entity.id
_entity.type
_entity.pdbx_description
1 polymer ?
#
loop_
_entity_poly.entity_id
_entity_poly.type
_entity_poly.pdbx_seq_one_letter_code
_entity_poly.pdbx_strand_id
1 'polypeptide(L)'
;MQLNNELIQQWLNKKMNLQEINLELITKNFDDDLKMSYLKEYKRLRYLKRSFAAGIYLGVGAIIGFLGCVFMVMNIMPHMFDFFLYSSTLIAAGLVFYGLYLLFEG
;
A
#
# COMPACT_ATOMS: atom_id res chain seq x y z
N MET A 1 12.61 -7.84 26.13
CA MET A 1 12.27 -9.09 25.43
C MET A 1 12.36 -8.85 23.93
N GLN A 2 13.10 -9.69 23.21
CA GLN A 2 13.31 -9.51 21.77
C GLN A 2 12.13 -10.09 21.01
N LEU A 3 11.45 -9.25 20.24
CA LEU A 3 10.40 -9.67 19.32
C LEU A 3 11.06 -10.48 18.19
N ASN A 4 10.69 -11.74 18.04
CA ASN A 4 11.28 -12.60 17.02
C ASN A 4 10.69 -12.24 15.65
N ASN A 5 11.43 -11.41 14.91
CA ASN A 5 10.98 -10.82 13.66
C ASN A 5 10.76 -11.87 12.56
N GLU A 6 11.42 -13.02 12.65
CA GLU A 6 11.26 -14.14 11.70
C GLU A 6 9.87 -14.77 11.78
N LEU A 7 9.32 -14.92 12.98
CA LEU A 7 7.95 -15.42 13.17
C LEU A 7 6.91 -14.50 12.53
N ILE A 8 7.10 -13.18 12.66
CA ILE A 8 6.19 -12.19 12.10
C ILE A 8 6.23 -12.20 10.57
N GLN A 9 7.43 -12.34 9.99
CA GLN A 9 7.61 -12.51 8.55
C GLN A 9 6.95 -13.80 8.04
N GLN A 10 7.07 -14.90 8.77
CA GLN A 10 6.37 -16.15 8.42
C GLN A 10 4.84 -15.98 8.45
N TRP A 11 4.29 -15.31 9.46
CA TRP A 11 2.85 -15.03 9.52
C TRP A 11 2.38 -14.11 8.38
N LEU A 12 3.19 -13.13 7.99
CA LEU A 12 2.92 -12.26 6.85
C LEU A 12 2.96 -13.03 5.52
N ASN A 13 3.91 -13.95 5.35
CA ASN A 13 4.02 -14.77 4.13
C ASN A 13 2.91 -15.83 4.05
N LYS A 14 2.54 -16.45 5.17
CA LYS A 14 1.43 -17.41 5.23
C LYS A 14 0.04 -16.78 5.14
N LYS A 15 -0.06 -15.44 5.19
CA LYS A 15 -1.34 -14.70 5.30
C LYS A 15 -2.20 -15.20 6.46
N MET A 16 -1.57 -15.62 7.56
CA MET A 16 -2.28 -16.15 8.73
C MET A 16 -3.21 -15.09 9.32
N ASN A 17 -4.40 -15.53 9.74
CA ASN A 17 -5.39 -14.65 10.33
C ASN A 17 -4.99 -14.29 11.77
N LEU A 18 -5.48 -13.14 12.26
CA LEU A 18 -5.23 -12.65 13.63
C LEU A 18 -5.61 -13.68 14.71
N GLN A 19 -6.60 -14.53 14.42
CA GLN A 19 -7.02 -15.63 15.30
C GLN A 19 -6.02 -16.78 15.31
N GLU A 20 -5.43 -17.13 14.18
CA GLU A 20 -4.42 -18.19 14.08
C GLU A 20 -3.12 -17.78 14.76
N ILE A 21 -2.72 -16.50 14.60
CA ILE A 21 -1.55 -15.93 15.30
C ILE A 21 -1.79 -15.96 16.81
N ASN A 22 -2.99 -15.58 17.27
CA ASN A 22 -3.35 -15.66 18.68
C ASN A 22 -3.30 -17.10 19.21
N LEU A 23 -3.84 -18.07 18.47
CA LEU A 23 -3.79 -19.47 18.86
C LEU A 23 -2.35 -19.97 18.95
N GLU A 24 -1.50 -19.67 17.97
CA GLU A 24 -0.08 -20.07 18.00
C GLU A 24 0.68 -19.42 19.18
N LEU A 25 0.37 -18.17 19.50
CA LEU A 25 0.93 -17.46 20.65
C LEU A 25 0.47 -18.04 21.99
N ILE A 26 -0.80 -18.49 22.08
CA ILE A 26 -1.34 -19.20 23.25
C ILE A 26 -0.68 -20.58 23.37
N THR A 27 -0.54 -21.33 22.28
CA THR A 27 0.11 -22.66 22.27
C THR A 27 1.58 -22.59 22.68
N LYS A 28 2.26 -21.49 22.35
CA LYS A 28 3.66 -21.24 22.75
C LYS A 28 3.82 -20.64 24.16
N ASN A 29 2.73 -20.50 24.91
CA ASN A 29 2.71 -20.00 26.29
C ASN A 29 3.39 -18.62 26.45
N PHE A 30 3.22 -17.73 25.47
CA PHE A 30 3.71 -16.35 25.56
C PHE A 30 2.86 -15.53 26.53
N ASP A 31 3.53 -14.66 27.28
CA ASP A 31 2.91 -13.69 28.19
C ASP A 31 1.95 -12.74 27.43
N ASP A 32 0.86 -12.31 28.07
CA ASP A 32 -0.19 -11.52 27.39
C ASP A 32 0.34 -10.17 26.87
N ASP A 33 1.32 -9.57 27.55
CA ASP A 33 2.02 -8.37 27.09
C ASP A 33 2.83 -8.61 25.80
N LEU A 34 3.43 -9.80 25.65
CA LEU A 34 4.15 -10.19 24.44
C LEU A 34 3.16 -10.45 23.30
N LYS A 35 2.02 -11.08 23.57
CA LYS A 35 0.98 -11.29 22.55
C LYS A 35 0.51 -9.96 21.97
N MET A 36 0.20 -8.99 22.82
CA MET A 36 -0.27 -7.69 22.38
C MET A 36 0.80 -6.97 21.53
N SER A 37 2.08 -7.10 21.91
CA SER A 37 3.20 -6.57 21.14
C SER A 37 3.35 -7.23 19.76
N TYR A 38 3.25 -8.56 19.67
CA TYR A 38 3.31 -9.28 18.39
C TYR A 38 2.13 -8.92 17.46
N LEU A 39 0.91 -8.84 18.00
CA LEU A 39 -0.25 -8.44 17.23
C LEU A 39 -0.15 -7.01 16.70
N LYS A 40 0.33 -6.10 17.55
CA LYS A 40 0.52 -4.69 17.18
C LYS A 40 1.57 -4.56 16.08
N GLU A 41 2.69 -5.26 16.20
CA GLU A 41 3.75 -5.21 15.19
C GLU A 41 3.32 -5.88 13.87
N TYR A 42 2.60 -7.01 13.93
CA TYR A 42 2.03 -7.65 12.75
C TYR A 42 1.05 -6.73 12.00
N LYS A 43 0.11 -6.09 12.71
CA LYS A 43 -0.81 -5.11 12.13
C LYS A 43 -0.05 -3.94 11.51
N ARG A 44 0.94 -3.40 12.22
CA ARG A 44 1.79 -2.30 11.74
C ARG A 44 2.52 -2.67 10.45
N LEU A 45 3.15 -3.84 10.39
CA LEU A 45 3.88 -4.29 9.20
C LEU A 45 2.97 -4.58 8.02
N ARG A 46 1.78 -5.14 8.27
CA ARG A 46 0.75 -5.35 7.25
C ARG A 46 0.27 -4.02 6.68
N TYR A 47 -0.01 -3.05 7.54
CA TYR A 47 -0.37 -1.69 7.13
C TYR A 47 0.75 -1.03 6.34
N LEU A 48 2.00 -1.11 6.80
CA LEU A 48 3.16 -0.54 6.11
C LEU A 48 3.35 -1.12 4.71
N LYS A 49 3.27 -2.45 4.53
CA LYS A 49 3.36 -3.07 3.19
C LYS A 49 2.27 -2.56 2.25
N ARG A 50 1.03 -2.41 2.75
CA ARG A 50 -0.11 -1.96 1.94
C ARG A 50 -0.03 -0.45 1.63
N SER A 51 0.32 0.36 2.61
CA SER A 51 0.52 1.81 2.48
C SER A 51 1.68 2.14 1.55
N PHE A 52 2.75 1.34 1.55
CA PHE A 52 3.85 1.51 0.58
C PHE A 52 3.38 1.24 -0.85
N ALA A 53 2.60 0.18 -1.07
CA ALA A 53 2.00 -0.08 -2.38
C ALA A 53 1.06 1.07 -2.79
N ALA A 54 0.21 1.56 -1.88
CA ALA A 54 -0.64 2.73 -2.10
C ALA A 54 0.17 3.97 -2.50
N GLY A 55 1.27 4.24 -1.78
CA GLY A 55 2.18 5.35 -2.08
C GLY A 55 2.82 5.25 -3.45
N ILE A 56 3.16 4.05 -3.92
CA ILE A 56 3.65 3.84 -5.29
C ILE A 56 2.56 4.17 -6.31
N TYR A 57 1.34 3.66 -6.14
CA TYR A 57 0.24 3.96 -7.07
C TYR A 57 -0.10 5.45 -7.11
N LEU A 58 -0.13 6.12 -5.95
CA LEU A 58 -0.33 7.56 -5.86
C LEU A 58 0.81 8.35 -6.51
N GLY A 59 2.06 7.98 -6.24
CA GLY A 59 3.23 8.65 -6.81
C GLY A 59 3.29 8.52 -8.33
N VAL A 60 3.05 7.32 -8.86
CA VAL A 60 3.00 7.07 -10.30
C VAL A 60 1.85 7.85 -10.95
N GLY A 61 0.65 7.81 -10.35
CA GLY A 61 -0.50 8.59 -10.83
C GLY A 61 -0.23 10.10 -10.85
N ALA A 62 0.41 10.63 -9.80
CA ALA A 62 0.78 12.04 -9.72
C ALA A 62 1.83 12.44 -10.76
N ILE A 63 2.85 11.62 -11.00
CA ILE A 63 3.87 11.87 -12.02
C ILE A 63 3.26 11.84 -13.43
N ILE A 64 2.44 10.83 -13.74
CA ILE A 64 1.78 10.72 -15.05
C ILE A 64 0.85 11.92 -15.29
N GLY A 65 0.07 12.32 -14.28
CA GLY A 65 -0.77 13.51 -14.36
C GLY A 65 0.04 14.80 -14.54
N PHE A 66 1.13 14.96 -13.78
CA PHE A 66 2.01 16.12 -13.89
C PHE A 66 2.69 16.22 -15.27
N LEU A 67 3.23 15.11 -15.77
CA LEU A 67 3.81 15.05 -17.12
C LEU A 67 2.74 15.37 -18.18
N GLY A 68 1.52 14.85 -18.05
CA GLY A 68 0.40 15.21 -18.92
C GLY A 68 0.15 16.72 -18.97
N CYS A 69 0.09 17.38 -17.82
CA CYS A 69 -0.06 18.84 -17.73
C CYS A 69 1.14 19.61 -18.31
N VAL A 70 2.37 19.15 -18.09
CA VAL A 70 3.58 19.80 -18.62
C VAL A 70 3.67 19.67 -20.14
N PHE A 71 3.37 18.49 -20.70
CA PHE A 71 3.31 18.27 -22.15
C PHE A 71 2.26 19.14 -22.82
N MET A 72 1.12 19.37 -22.14
CA MET A 72 0.10 20.32 -22.57
C MET A 72 0.69 21.74 -22.65
N VAL A 73 1.28 22.27 -21.58
CA VAL A 73 1.84 23.63 -21.58
C VAL A 73 2.92 23.84 -22.66
N MET A 74 3.72 22.80 -22.93
CA MET A 74 4.81 22.84 -23.93
C MET A 74 4.31 22.82 -25.39
N ASN A 75 3.01 22.59 -25.63
CA ASN A 75 2.39 22.53 -26.96
C ASN A 75 3.15 21.66 -27.99
N ILE A 76 3.68 20.52 -27.54
CA ILE A 76 4.57 19.66 -28.35
C ILE A 76 3.82 19.02 -29.54
N MET A 77 2.50 18.80 -29.43
CA MET A 77 1.66 18.26 -30.53
C MET A 77 0.22 18.82 -30.49
N PRO A 78 -0.08 19.94 -31.19
CA PRO A 78 -1.39 20.58 -31.16
C PRO A 78 -2.54 19.72 -31.72
N HIS A 79 -2.25 18.69 -32.52
CA HIS A 79 -3.29 17.88 -33.18
C HIS A 79 -3.69 16.61 -32.40
N MET A 80 -2.84 16.09 -31.51
CA MET A 80 -3.13 14.89 -30.68
C MET A 80 -3.48 15.23 -29.23
N PHE A 81 -3.67 16.53 -28.98
CA PHE A 81 -3.77 17.12 -27.67
C PHE A 81 -4.98 16.60 -26.89
N ASP A 82 -6.17 16.64 -27.51
CA ASP A 82 -7.41 16.20 -26.88
C ASP A 82 -7.38 14.70 -26.55
N PHE A 83 -6.81 13.87 -27.42
CA PHE A 83 -6.70 12.43 -27.23
C PHE A 83 -5.73 12.07 -26.09
N PHE A 84 -4.58 12.72 -26.05
CA PHE A 84 -3.58 12.49 -25.01
C PHE A 84 -4.04 13.02 -23.65
N LEU A 85 -4.66 14.21 -23.60
CA LEU A 85 -5.23 14.77 -22.37
C LEU A 85 -6.32 13.86 -21.79
N TYR A 86 -7.31 13.45 -22.58
CA TYR A 86 -8.36 12.58 -22.07
C TYR A 86 -7.80 11.24 -21.57
N SER A 87 -6.88 10.64 -22.32
CA SER A 87 -6.33 9.33 -21.97
C SER A 87 -5.43 9.41 -20.73
N SER A 88 -4.47 10.34 -20.70
CA SER A 88 -3.52 10.46 -19.58
C SER A 88 -4.21 10.93 -18.31
N THR A 89 -5.16 11.86 -18.41
CA THR A 89 -5.86 12.39 -17.24
C THR A 89 -6.78 11.34 -16.63
N LEU A 90 -7.46 10.55 -17.46
CA LEU A 90 -8.34 9.48 -16.99
C LEU A 90 -7.54 8.33 -16.36
N ILE A 91 -6.40 7.97 -16.96
CA ILE A 91 -5.46 6.99 -16.38
C ILE A 91 -4.86 7.49 -15.07
N ALA A 92 -4.41 8.75 -15.02
CA ALA A 92 -3.86 9.36 -13.82
C ALA A 92 -4.90 9.44 -12.70
N ALA A 93 -6.13 9.88 -13.00
CA ALA A 93 -7.23 9.91 -12.05
C ALA A 93 -7.55 8.51 -11.52
N GLY A 94 -7.63 7.50 -12.41
CA GLY A 94 -7.85 6.10 -12.01
C GLY A 94 -6.76 5.57 -11.07
N LEU A 95 -5.50 5.84 -11.38
CA LEU A 95 -4.35 5.48 -10.54
C LEU A 95 -4.38 6.16 -9.17
N VAL A 96 -4.74 7.45 -9.12
CA VAL A 96 -4.85 8.20 -7.87
C VAL A 96 -6.00 7.69 -7.01
N PHE A 97 -7.19 7.49 -7.59
CA PHE A 97 -8.33 6.93 -6.86
C PHE A 97 -8.07 5.51 -6.37
N TYR A 98 -7.42 4.68 -7.18
CA TYR A 98 -7.02 3.33 -6.77
C TYR A 98 -5.98 3.36 -5.64
N GLY A 99 -4.99 4.24 -5.72
CA GLY A 99 -4.01 4.47 -4.66
C GLY A 99 -4.66 4.96 -3.36
N LEU A 100 -5.63 5.88 -3.45
CA LEU A 100 -6.41 6.37 -2.31
C LEU A 100 -7.27 5.26 -1.70
N TYR A 101 -7.91 4.42 -2.52
CA TYR A 101 -8.68 3.28 -2.05
C TYR A 101 -7.80 2.30 -1.24
N LEU A 102 -6.61 1.98 -1.76
CA LEU A 102 -5.64 1.14 -1.05
C LEU A 102 -5.12 1.77 0.26
N LEU A 103 -5.15 3.10 0.36
CA LEU A 103 -4.73 3.84 1.56
C LEU A 103 -5.86 3.94 2.60
N PHE A 104 -7.12 4.14 2.19
CA PHE A 104 -8.27 4.29 3.08
C PHE A 104 -8.91 2.98 3.52
N GLU A 105 -8.84 1.93 2.72
CA GLU A 105 -9.35 0.60 3.09
C GLU A 105 -8.36 -0.19 3.97
N GLY A 106 -7.28 0.45 4.43
CA GLY A 106 -6.29 -0.08 5.36
C GLY A 106 -6.61 0.25 6.80
#